data_AF-A0A352XUM5-F1
#
_entry.id   AF-A0A352XUM5-F1
#
_cell.length_a   1.000
_cell.length_b   1.000
_cell.length_c   1.000
_cell.angle_alpha   90.00
_cell.angle_beta   90.00
_cell.angle_gamma   90.00
#
_symmetry.space_group_name_H-M   'P 1'
#
loop_
_entity.id
_entity.type
_entity.pdbx_description
1 polymer ?
#
loop_
_entity_poly.entity_id
_entity_poly.type
_entity_poly.pdbx_seq_one_letter_code
_entity_poly.pdbx_strand_id
1 'polypeptide(L)'
;DLHLSLRRQRQMCIRDSPKLAKSLNNLARYYHEIGKYSHAAELCRRAQTIQERVLGLENPDVAESLNLLAIIHLKQGEFSIRGKGGKQQTSFKRDKIIHAKQLCNRALAIREHVLGPEHPDVAKSLHLLALLSSPDRAKQLCNRALAIQERVLGPEHPDVAKSLFFLAELFRLERRYYLVEPLYQRSIAINKQSLGPKHPDVINVQERYVTFLEKQNRNTEAAELKALVKAARIKEAPENQATKEKRSHSRKSAKRRGSKASRARGRTTITGSQARTSHQIKQKSNPEKLNINRRGDKGQ
;
A
#
# COMPACT_ATOMS: atom_id res chain seq x y z
N ASP A 1 -6.47 -43.00 8.05
CA ASP A 1 -6.96 -42.04 7.03
C ASP A 1 -7.76 -40.85 7.55
N LEU A 2 -8.76 -41.02 8.42
CA LEU A 2 -9.58 -39.90 8.94
C LEU A 2 -8.75 -38.80 9.64
N HIS A 3 -7.73 -39.16 10.41
CA HIS A 3 -6.85 -38.21 11.11
C HIS A 3 -5.93 -37.43 10.16
N LEU A 4 -5.51 -38.04 9.05
CA LEU A 4 -4.74 -37.37 7.98
C LEU A 4 -5.65 -36.45 7.15
N SER A 5 -6.90 -36.88 6.89
CA SER A 5 -7.93 -36.08 6.24
C SER A 5 -8.29 -34.84 7.07
N LEU A 6 -8.58 -35.00 8.37
CA LEU A 6 -8.85 -33.91 9.29
C LEU A 6 -7.66 -32.95 9.46
N ARG A 7 -6.42 -33.47 9.47
CA ARG A 7 -5.22 -32.63 9.53
C ARG A 7 -5.01 -31.85 8.23
N ARG A 8 -5.25 -32.47 7.06
CA ARG A 8 -5.26 -31.77 5.76
C ARG A 8 -6.36 -30.73 5.69
N GLN A 9 -7.57 -31.05 6.15
CA GLN A 9 -8.71 -30.16 6.17
C GLN A 9 -8.49 -28.98 7.12
N ARG A 10 -7.95 -29.21 8.33
CA ARG A 10 -7.49 -28.13 9.24
C ARG A 10 -6.39 -27.28 8.62
N GLN A 11 -5.39 -27.91 7.98
CA GLN A 11 -4.31 -27.17 7.34
C GLN A 11 -4.81 -26.34 6.14
N MET A 12 -5.80 -26.84 5.39
CA MET A 12 -6.50 -26.08 4.36
C MET A 12 -7.31 -24.92 4.96
N CYS A 13 -8.11 -25.16 6.00
CA CYS A 13 -8.85 -24.08 6.68
C CYS A 13 -7.95 -22.96 7.22
N ILE A 14 -6.75 -23.28 7.70
CA ILE A 14 -5.77 -22.28 8.16
C ILE A 14 -5.12 -21.56 6.96
N ARG A 15 -4.80 -22.29 5.89
CA ARG A 15 -4.18 -21.76 4.67
C ARG A 15 -5.16 -20.94 3.82
N ASP A 16 -6.46 -21.12 4.05
CA ASP A 16 -7.56 -20.59 3.24
C ASP A 16 -8.52 -19.79 4.12
N SER A 17 -7.97 -19.00 5.04
CA SER A 17 -8.77 -18.12 5.89
C SER A 17 -9.05 -16.77 5.19
N PRO A 18 -10.28 -16.22 5.26
CA PRO A 18 -10.56 -14.86 4.79
C PRO A 18 -9.68 -13.80 5.46
N LYS A 19 -9.30 -14.02 6.73
CA LYS A 19 -8.37 -13.15 7.47
C LYS A 19 -6.97 -13.15 6.86
N LEU A 20 -6.51 -14.31 6.35
CA LEU A 20 -5.24 -14.41 5.64
C LEU A 20 -5.29 -13.61 4.34
N ALA A 21 -6.37 -13.70 3.58
CA ALA A 21 -6.52 -12.91 2.36
C ALA A 21 -6.48 -11.40 2.62
N LYS A 22 -7.19 -10.91 3.66
CA LYS A 22 -7.11 -9.50 4.09
C LYS A 22 -5.68 -9.09 4.47
N SER A 23 -4.97 -9.96 5.19
CA SER A 23 -3.57 -9.72 5.56
C SER A 23 -2.65 -9.67 4.34
N LEU A 24 -2.87 -10.53 3.35
CA LEU A 24 -2.12 -10.54 2.08
C LEU A 24 -2.39 -9.27 1.26
N ASN A 25 -3.63 -8.78 1.22
CA ASN A 25 -3.96 -7.50 0.57
C ASN A 25 -3.26 -6.32 1.25
N ASN A 26 -3.24 -6.29 2.59
CA ASN A 26 -2.53 -5.25 3.33
C ASN A 26 -1.02 -5.30 3.05
N LEU A 27 -0.43 -6.49 3.02
CA LEU A 27 0.98 -6.67 2.67
C LEU A 27 1.26 -6.29 1.21
N ALA A 28 0.35 -6.59 0.29
CA ALA A 28 0.46 -6.16 -1.09
C ALA A 28 0.43 -4.63 -1.22
N ARG A 29 -0.44 -3.94 -0.46
CA ARG A 29 -0.47 -2.48 -0.37
C ARG A 29 0.86 -1.93 0.12
N TYR A 30 1.46 -2.53 1.16
CA TYR A 30 2.79 -2.15 1.63
C TYR A 30 3.87 -2.30 0.56
N TYR A 31 3.89 -3.43 -0.17
CA TYR A 31 4.85 -3.62 -1.27
C TYR A 31 4.61 -2.69 -2.45
N HIS A 32 3.34 -2.31 -2.71
CA HIS A 32 2.98 -1.29 -3.68
C HIS A 32 3.59 0.07 -3.31
N GLU A 33 3.47 0.49 -2.06
CA GLU A 33 4.04 1.77 -1.58
C GLU A 33 5.58 1.81 -1.70
N ILE A 34 6.25 0.69 -1.46
CA ILE A 34 7.72 0.58 -1.59
C ILE A 34 8.16 0.41 -3.07
N GLY A 35 7.21 0.32 -4.00
CA GLY A 35 7.49 0.17 -5.43
C GLY A 35 7.83 -1.25 -5.88
N LYS A 36 7.67 -2.26 -5.02
CA LYS A 36 7.89 -3.68 -5.34
C LYS A 36 6.65 -4.31 -5.97
N TYR A 37 6.26 -3.80 -7.14
CA TYR A 37 4.98 -4.13 -7.75
C TYR A 37 4.81 -5.60 -8.14
N SER A 38 5.88 -6.31 -8.54
CA SER A 38 5.79 -7.74 -8.88
C SER A 38 5.38 -8.58 -7.67
N HIS A 39 6.01 -8.34 -6.52
CA HIS A 39 5.67 -9.02 -5.26
C HIS A 39 4.26 -8.66 -4.80
N ALA A 40 3.87 -7.39 -4.91
CA ALA A 40 2.51 -6.95 -4.58
C ALA A 40 1.44 -7.69 -5.41
N ALA A 41 1.68 -7.87 -6.72
CA ALA A 41 0.74 -8.57 -7.60
C ALA A 41 0.61 -10.06 -7.27
N GLU A 42 1.69 -10.73 -6.89
CA GLU A 42 1.65 -12.13 -6.46
C GLU A 42 0.84 -12.30 -5.18
N LEU A 43 1.02 -11.41 -4.21
CA LEU A 43 0.27 -11.41 -2.96
C LEU A 43 -1.22 -11.15 -3.19
N CYS A 44 -1.57 -10.18 -4.04
CA CYS A 44 -2.97 -9.93 -4.42
C CYS A 44 -3.60 -11.12 -5.14
N ARG A 45 -2.89 -11.77 -6.06
CA ARG A 45 -3.39 -12.97 -6.73
C ARG A 45 -3.65 -14.11 -5.73
N ARG A 46 -2.76 -14.33 -4.76
CA ARG A 46 -3.01 -15.30 -3.68
C ARG A 46 -4.22 -14.92 -2.83
N ALA A 47 -4.36 -13.65 -2.47
CA ALA A 47 -5.51 -13.18 -1.70
C ALA A 47 -6.83 -13.42 -2.45
N GLN A 48 -6.85 -13.07 -3.74
CA GLN A 48 -7.98 -13.30 -4.63
C GLN A 48 -8.35 -14.79 -4.70
N THR A 49 -7.38 -15.69 -4.97
CA THR A 49 -7.65 -17.14 -5.04
C THR A 49 -8.21 -17.70 -3.73
N ILE A 50 -7.73 -17.21 -2.58
CA ILE A 50 -8.28 -17.61 -1.28
C ILE A 50 -9.72 -17.11 -1.13
N GLN A 51 -9.98 -15.85 -1.43
CA GLN A 51 -11.33 -15.28 -1.29
C GLN A 51 -12.33 -15.91 -2.25
N GLU A 52 -11.98 -16.12 -3.52
CA GLU A 52 -12.88 -16.75 -4.49
C GLU A 52 -13.30 -18.16 -4.07
N ARG A 53 -12.39 -18.92 -3.47
CA ARG A 53 -12.67 -20.27 -2.99
C ARG A 53 -13.49 -20.31 -1.69
N VAL A 54 -13.28 -19.34 -0.80
CA VAL A 54 -13.85 -19.39 0.56
C VAL A 54 -15.12 -18.56 0.69
N LEU A 55 -15.15 -17.42 0.02
CA LEU A 55 -16.24 -16.44 0.07
C LEU A 55 -17.13 -16.47 -1.18
N GLY A 56 -16.69 -17.17 -2.24
CA GLY A 56 -17.35 -17.20 -3.54
C GLY A 56 -16.86 -16.10 -4.50
N LEU A 57 -17.25 -16.24 -5.77
CA LEU A 57 -16.84 -15.32 -6.85
C LEU A 57 -17.48 -13.93 -6.74
N GLU A 58 -18.66 -13.84 -6.13
CA GLU A 58 -19.47 -12.63 -5.98
C GLU A 58 -19.40 -12.10 -4.55
N ASN A 59 -18.20 -11.73 -4.11
CA ASN A 59 -18.00 -11.16 -2.78
C ASN A 59 -17.32 -9.77 -2.86
N PRO A 60 -17.76 -8.78 -2.05
CA PRO A 60 -17.13 -7.46 -2.01
C PRO A 60 -15.63 -7.49 -1.70
N ASP A 61 -15.18 -8.43 -0.86
CA ASP A 61 -13.76 -8.61 -0.53
C ASP A 61 -12.95 -9.07 -1.77
N VAL A 62 -13.56 -9.84 -2.68
CA VAL A 62 -12.95 -10.20 -3.97
C VAL A 62 -12.82 -8.96 -4.85
N ALA A 63 -13.86 -8.13 -4.91
CA ALA A 63 -13.83 -6.87 -5.67
C ALA A 63 -12.75 -5.90 -5.16
N GLU A 64 -12.49 -5.85 -3.84
CA GLU A 64 -11.38 -5.09 -3.27
C GLU A 64 -10.03 -5.58 -3.80
N SER A 65 -9.78 -6.90 -3.76
CA SER A 65 -8.54 -7.51 -4.25
C SER A 65 -8.33 -7.27 -5.74
N LEU A 66 -9.40 -7.38 -6.55
CA LEU A 66 -9.37 -7.12 -7.99
C LEU A 66 -8.96 -5.67 -8.29
N ASN A 67 -9.54 -4.70 -7.57
CA ASN A 67 -9.17 -3.29 -7.73
C ASN A 67 -7.72 -3.02 -7.31
N LEU A 68 -7.27 -3.62 -6.20
CA LEU A 68 -5.88 -3.49 -5.77
C LEU A 68 -4.91 -4.07 -6.81
N LEU A 69 -5.22 -5.24 -7.36
CA LEU A 69 -4.43 -5.86 -8.42
C LEU A 69 -4.39 -4.99 -9.69
N ALA A 70 -5.51 -4.37 -10.07
CA ALA A 70 -5.57 -3.44 -11.19
C ALA A 70 -4.67 -2.21 -10.99
N ILE A 71 -4.69 -1.60 -9.79
CA ILE A 71 -3.78 -0.49 -9.42
C ILE A 71 -2.31 -0.94 -9.55
N ILE A 72 -1.99 -2.12 -9.03
CA ILE A 72 -0.62 -2.65 -9.10
C ILE A 72 -0.19 -2.90 -10.56
N HIS A 73 -1.07 -3.42 -11.41
CA HIS A 73 -0.77 -3.61 -12.83
C HIS A 73 -0.54 -2.29 -13.57
N LEU A 74 -1.30 -1.24 -13.25
CA LEU A 74 -1.05 0.10 -13.78
C LEU A 74 0.35 0.59 -13.42
N LYS A 75 0.76 0.45 -12.17
CA LYS A 75 2.11 0.83 -11.73
C LYS A 75 3.20 -0.03 -12.36
N GLN A 76 3.00 -1.33 -12.52
CA GLN A 76 3.94 -2.17 -13.28
C GLN A 76 4.15 -1.64 -14.71
N GLY A 77 3.07 -1.28 -15.40
CA GLY A 77 3.13 -0.74 -16.76
C GLY A 77 3.79 0.64 -16.86
N GLU A 78 3.65 1.51 -15.84
CA GLU A 78 4.30 2.82 -15.77
C GLU A 78 5.82 2.71 -15.54
N PHE A 79 6.25 1.85 -14.61
CA PHE A 79 7.66 1.73 -14.23
C PHE A 79 8.53 0.96 -15.23
N SER A 80 7.93 0.10 -16.06
CA SER A 80 8.65 -0.57 -17.16
C SER A 80 9.20 0.39 -18.23
N ILE A 81 8.77 1.66 -18.24
CA ILE A 81 9.20 2.69 -19.21
C ILE A 81 10.53 3.37 -18.80
N ARG A 82 10.94 3.27 -17.53
CA ARG A 82 12.16 3.96 -17.03
C ARG A 82 13.48 3.31 -17.47
N GLY A 83 13.43 2.15 -18.13
CA GLY A 83 14.58 1.55 -18.80
C GLY A 83 14.47 1.74 -20.32
N LYS A 84 15.56 2.11 -20.99
CA LYS A 84 15.61 2.21 -22.47
C LYS A 84 15.09 0.92 -23.11
N GLY A 85 13.90 0.89 -23.70
CA GLY A 85 13.48 -0.26 -24.49
C GLY A 85 12.37 0.02 -25.48
N GLY A 86 12.50 -0.63 -26.63
CA GLY A 86 11.68 -0.43 -27.82
C GLY A 86 10.30 -1.09 -27.75
N LYS A 87 9.81 -1.55 -28.91
CA LYS A 87 8.43 -2.03 -29.15
C LYS A 87 7.89 -3.00 -28.07
N GLN A 88 8.74 -3.87 -27.50
CA GLN A 88 8.34 -4.85 -26.47
C GLN A 88 7.84 -4.22 -25.16
N GLN A 89 8.41 -3.09 -24.72
CA GLN A 89 7.93 -2.40 -23.51
C GLN A 89 6.55 -1.77 -23.71
N THR A 90 6.26 -1.32 -24.93
CA THR A 90 4.93 -0.79 -25.26
C THR A 90 3.87 -1.89 -25.32
N SER A 91 4.23 -3.12 -25.73
CA SER A 91 3.33 -4.29 -25.63
C SER A 91 3.05 -4.60 -24.17
N PHE A 92 4.09 -4.78 -23.34
CA PHE A 92 3.92 -5.10 -21.93
C PHE A 92 3.05 -4.10 -21.18
N LYS A 93 3.23 -2.80 -21.44
CA LYS A 93 2.38 -1.74 -20.86
C LYS A 93 0.92 -1.89 -21.31
N ARG A 94 0.67 -2.12 -22.61
CA ARG A 94 -0.68 -2.32 -23.13
C ARG A 94 -1.34 -3.54 -22.49
N ASP A 95 -0.63 -4.65 -22.37
CA ASP A 95 -1.14 -5.88 -21.76
C ASP A 95 -1.53 -5.65 -20.29
N LYS A 96 -0.71 -4.91 -19.54
CA LYS A 96 -1.03 -4.52 -18.16
C LYS A 96 -2.26 -3.61 -18.06
N ILE A 97 -2.43 -2.68 -18.98
CA ILE A 97 -3.62 -1.80 -19.05
C ILE A 97 -4.88 -2.63 -19.37
N ILE A 98 -4.78 -3.57 -20.31
CA ILE A 98 -5.89 -4.47 -20.68
C ILE A 98 -6.30 -5.31 -19.47
N HIS A 99 -5.34 -5.96 -18.81
CA HIS A 99 -5.62 -6.74 -17.59
C HIS A 99 -6.21 -5.87 -16.48
N ALA A 100 -5.65 -4.69 -16.22
CA ALA A 100 -6.20 -3.77 -15.23
C ALA A 100 -7.66 -3.41 -15.53
N LYS A 101 -7.99 -3.16 -16.81
CA LYS A 101 -9.35 -2.81 -17.23
C LYS A 101 -10.32 -3.96 -17.03
N GLN A 102 -9.93 -5.19 -17.36
CA GLN A 102 -10.73 -6.39 -17.12
C GLN A 102 -11.01 -6.59 -15.62
N LEU A 103 -9.99 -6.45 -14.78
CA LEU A 103 -10.12 -6.55 -13.32
C LEU A 103 -11.07 -5.48 -12.76
N CYS A 104 -10.98 -4.23 -13.24
CA CYS A 104 -11.87 -3.14 -12.82
C CYS A 104 -13.32 -3.39 -13.22
N ASN A 105 -13.57 -3.85 -14.45
CA ASN A 105 -14.91 -4.19 -14.91
C ASN A 105 -15.53 -5.30 -14.06
N ARG A 106 -14.74 -6.35 -13.75
CA ARG A 106 -15.20 -7.44 -12.90
C ARG A 106 -15.50 -6.96 -11.48
N ALA A 107 -14.61 -6.15 -10.89
CA ALA A 107 -14.83 -5.57 -9.56
C ALA A 107 -16.06 -4.65 -9.51
N LEU A 108 -16.30 -3.88 -10.58
CA LEU A 108 -17.48 -3.03 -10.72
C LEU A 108 -18.76 -3.89 -10.76
N ALA A 109 -18.80 -4.91 -11.61
CA ALA A 109 -19.95 -5.81 -11.74
C ALA A 109 -20.30 -6.49 -10.41
N ILE A 110 -19.30 -7.01 -9.68
CA ILE A 110 -19.51 -7.62 -8.36
C ILE A 110 -20.10 -6.61 -7.37
N ARG A 111 -19.58 -5.38 -7.33
CA ARG A 111 -20.07 -4.35 -6.39
C ARG A 111 -21.46 -3.87 -6.74
N GLU A 112 -21.76 -3.66 -8.01
CA GLU A 112 -23.11 -3.28 -8.46
C GLU A 112 -24.13 -4.36 -8.13
N HIS A 113 -23.77 -5.63 -8.33
CA HIS A 113 -24.64 -6.76 -8.02
C HIS A 113 -24.87 -6.95 -6.51
N VAL A 114 -23.79 -6.98 -5.72
CA VAL A 114 -23.86 -7.35 -4.30
C VAL A 114 -24.22 -6.18 -3.38
N LEU A 115 -23.71 -4.98 -3.67
CA LEU A 115 -23.88 -3.80 -2.80
C LEU A 115 -24.93 -2.83 -3.34
N GLY A 116 -25.34 -3.00 -4.60
CA GLY A 116 -26.21 -2.08 -5.32
C GLY A 116 -25.45 -0.98 -6.06
N PRO A 117 -26.05 -0.40 -7.11
CA PRO A 117 -25.40 0.55 -8.02
C PRO A 117 -25.05 1.90 -7.38
N GLU A 118 -25.60 2.19 -6.21
CA GLU A 118 -25.46 3.45 -5.48
C GLU A 118 -24.45 3.37 -4.34
N HIS A 119 -23.84 2.21 -4.11
CA HIS A 119 -22.91 2.04 -2.99
C HIS A 119 -21.61 2.83 -3.21
N PRO A 120 -21.02 3.49 -2.18
CA PRO A 120 -19.77 4.25 -2.31
C PRO A 120 -18.59 3.47 -2.92
N ASP A 121 -18.52 2.16 -2.68
CA ASP A 121 -17.47 1.32 -3.28
C ASP A 121 -17.61 1.13 -4.80
N VAL A 122 -18.82 1.31 -5.35
CA VAL A 122 -19.02 1.37 -6.81
C VAL A 122 -18.27 2.58 -7.37
N ALA A 123 -18.37 3.75 -6.73
CA ALA A 123 -17.66 4.95 -7.13
C ALA A 123 -16.12 4.75 -7.15
N LYS A 124 -15.56 4.00 -6.20
CA LYS A 124 -14.13 3.66 -6.20
C LYS A 124 -13.73 2.84 -7.43
N SER A 125 -14.54 1.86 -7.84
CA SER A 125 -14.29 1.09 -9.08
C SER A 125 -14.45 1.94 -10.34
N LEU A 126 -15.46 2.82 -10.37
CA LEU A 126 -15.71 3.72 -11.50
C LEU A 126 -14.52 4.64 -11.77
N HIS A 127 -13.91 5.22 -10.72
CA HIS A 127 -12.71 6.05 -10.86
C HIS A 127 -11.52 5.30 -11.45
N LEU A 128 -11.27 4.08 -10.97
CA LEU A 128 -10.16 3.29 -11.48
C LEU A 128 -10.38 2.91 -12.95
N LEU A 129 -11.62 2.59 -13.32
CA LEU A 129 -11.99 2.34 -14.71
C LEU A 129 -11.88 3.60 -15.58
N ALA A 130 -12.19 4.78 -15.04
CA ALA A 130 -12.07 6.05 -15.75
C ALA A 130 -10.61 6.32 -16.18
N LEU A 131 -9.63 6.01 -15.32
CA LEU A 131 -8.19 6.11 -15.65
C LEU A 131 -7.76 5.19 -16.80
N LEU A 132 -8.55 4.15 -17.10
CA LEU A 132 -8.28 3.13 -18.12
C LEU A 132 -9.15 3.29 -19.37
N SER A 133 -9.93 4.36 -19.44
CA SER A 133 -10.95 4.57 -20.47
C SER A 133 -10.60 5.76 -21.37
N SER A 134 -11.31 5.86 -22.51
CA SER A 134 -11.25 7.07 -23.34
C SER A 134 -11.73 8.29 -22.55
N PRO A 135 -11.29 9.51 -22.91
CA PRO A 135 -11.69 10.74 -22.19
C PRO A 135 -13.20 10.90 -22.02
N ASP A 136 -13.99 10.60 -23.07
CA ASP A 136 -15.45 10.68 -23.01
C ASP A 136 -16.05 9.68 -22.04
N ARG A 137 -15.57 8.43 -22.08
CA ARG A 137 -16.03 7.41 -21.15
C ARG A 137 -15.57 7.71 -19.73
N ALA A 138 -14.37 8.25 -19.55
CA ALA A 138 -13.84 8.64 -18.25
C ALA A 138 -14.71 9.73 -17.60
N LYS A 139 -15.12 10.77 -18.36
CA LYS A 139 -16.04 11.81 -17.87
C LYS A 139 -17.37 11.21 -17.41
N GLN A 140 -17.97 10.31 -18.20
CA GLN A 140 -19.21 9.62 -17.81
C GLN A 140 -19.05 8.85 -16.49
N LEU A 141 -17.96 8.08 -16.35
CA LEU A 141 -17.67 7.30 -15.16
C LEU A 141 -17.42 8.18 -13.93
N CYS A 142 -16.64 9.26 -14.08
CA CYS A 142 -16.38 10.21 -13.00
C CYS A 142 -17.63 10.99 -12.58
N ASN A 143 -18.47 11.42 -13.52
CA ASN A 143 -19.75 12.07 -13.19
C ASN A 143 -20.68 11.13 -12.41
N ARG A 144 -20.75 9.86 -12.81
CA ARG A 144 -21.53 8.86 -12.08
C ARG A 144 -20.96 8.62 -10.67
N ALA A 145 -19.64 8.51 -10.54
CA ALA A 145 -18.97 8.36 -9.25
C ALA A 145 -19.21 9.57 -8.33
N LEU A 146 -19.14 10.79 -8.88
CA LEU A 146 -19.44 12.04 -8.19
C LEU A 146 -20.89 12.04 -7.66
N ALA A 147 -21.86 11.75 -8.51
CA ALA A 147 -23.27 11.73 -8.12
C ALA A 147 -23.56 10.71 -7.01
N ILE A 148 -22.95 9.52 -7.07
CA ILE A 148 -23.06 8.51 -6.01
C ILE A 148 -22.51 9.06 -4.69
N GLN A 149 -21.31 9.65 -4.71
CA GLN A 149 -20.64 10.11 -3.50
C GLN A 149 -21.30 11.34 -2.89
N GLU A 150 -21.73 12.32 -3.70
CA GLU A 150 -22.45 13.50 -3.20
C GLU A 150 -23.75 13.11 -2.51
N ARG A 151 -24.48 12.12 -3.06
CA ARG A 151 -25.74 11.66 -2.47
C ARG A 151 -25.54 10.84 -1.20
N VAL A 152 -24.58 9.91 -1.18
CA VAL A 152 -24.42 8.95 -0.08
C VAL A 152 -23.53 9.46 1.04
N LEU A 153 -22.47 10.19 0.71
CA LEU A 153 -21.47 10.68 1.67
C LEU A 153 -21.63 12.17 1.99
N GLY A 154 -22.38 12.90 1.17
CA GLY A 154 -22.54 14.34 1.25
C GLY A 154 -21.52 15.11 0.40
N PRO A 155 -21.83 16.37 0.02
CA PRO A 155 -21.04 17.17 -0.91
C PRO A 155 -19.65 17.58 -0.39
N GLU A 156 -19.44 17.53 0.94
CA GLU A 156 -18.19 17.92 1.61
C GLU A 156 -17.29 16.73 1.96
N HIS A 157 -17.59 15.53 1.45
CA HIS A 157 -16.77 14.36 1.75
C HIS A 157 -15.48 14.32 0.90
N PRO A 158 -14.30 13.92 1.45
CA PRO A 158 -13.04 13.84 0.70
C PRO A 158 -13.09 13.04 -0.60
N ASP A 159 -13.95 12.02 -0.66
CA ASP A 159 -14.10 11.23 -1.89
C ASP A 159 -14.79 12.03 -3.02
N VAL A 160 -15.69 12.97 -2.70
CA VAL A 160 -16.23 13.94 -3.67
C VAL A 160 -15.12 14.81 -4.23
N ALA A 161 -14.20 15.28 -3.37
CA ALA A 161 -13.05 16.06 -3.81
C ALA A 161 -12.16 15.30 -4.81
N LYS A 162 -12.00 13.97 -4.64
CA LYS A 162 -11.27 13.13 -5.60
C LYS A 162 -11.98 13.08 -6.95
N SER A 163 -13.30 12.90 -6.97
CA SER A 163 -14.10 12.93 -8.21
C SER A 163 -13.97 14.25 -8.95
N LEU A 164 -14.10 15.37 -8.24
CA LEU A 164 -13.96 16.72 -8.79
C LEU A 164 -12.56 16.94 -9.37
N PHE A 165 -11.52 16.48 -8.66
CA PHE A 165 -10.15 16.55 -9.15
C PHE A 165 -9.95 15.78 -10.47
N PHE A 166 -10.47 14.55 -10.57
CA PHE A 166 -10.36 13.78 -11.81
C PHE A 166 -11.12 14.44 -12.98
N LEU A 167 -12.31 15.00 -12.73
CA LEU A 167 -13.04 15.76 -13.76
C LEU A 167 -12.28 17.01 -14.20
N ALA A 168 -11.64 17.72 -13.28
CA ALA A 168 -10.81 18.89 -13.60
C ALA A 168 -9.66 18.51 -14.54
N GLU A 169 -8.97 17.40 -14.28
CA GLU A 169 -7.88 16.91 -15.14
C GLU A 169 -8.39 16.51 -16.53
N LEU A 170 -9.56 15.87 -16.62
CA LEU A 170 -10.17 15.51 -17.91
C LEU A 170 -10.52 16.76 -18.74
N PHE A 171 -11.18 17.77 -18.14
CA PHE A 171 -11.49 19.02 -18.84
C PHE A 171 -10.24 19.83 -19.19
N ARG A 172 -9.18 19.75 -18.38
CA ARG A 172 -7.89 20.38 -18.68
C ARG A 172 -7.26 19.78 -19.94
N LEU A 173 -7.34 18.47 -20.15
CA LEU A 173 -6.87 17.81 -21.37
C LEU A 173 -7.66 18.25 -22.61
N GLU A 174 -8.96 18.54 -22.44
CA GLU A 174 -9.84 19.06 -23.49
C GLU A 174 -9.74 20.58 -23.70
N ARG A 175 -8.87 21.26 -22.96
CA ARG A 175 -8.72 22.72 -22.97
C ARG A 175 -9.99 23.50 -22.60
N ARG A 176 -10.94 22.87 -21.90
CA ARG A 176 -12.16 23.52 -21.39
C ARG A 176 -11.88 24.20 -20.05
N TYR A 177 -11.00 25.20 -20.07
CA TYR A 177 -10.41 25.79 -18.87
C TYR A 177 -11.42 26.44 -17.93
N TYR A 178 -12.53 26.97 -18.45
CA TYR A 178 -13.62 27.56 -17.66
C TYR A 178 -14.29 26.56 -16.69
N LEU A 179 -14.22 25.26 -16.98
CA LEU A 179 -14.74 24.20 -16.09
C LEU A 179 -13.70 23.73 -15.07
N VAL A 180 -12.41 23.97 -15.31
CA VAL A 180 -11.31 23.37 -14.52
C VAL A 180 -11.14 24.06 -13.17
N GLU A 181 -11.11 25.39 -13.17
CA GLU A 181 -10.89 26.21 -11.98
C GLU A 181 -11.91 25.99 -10.86
N PRO A 182 -13.25 26.03 -11.11
CA PRO A 182 -14.23 25.78 -10.05
C PRO A 182 -14.10 24.37 -9.46
N LEU A 183 -13.74 23.37 -10.28
CA LEU A 183 -13.55 22.00 -9.81
C LEU A 183 -12.32 21.86 -8.91
N TYR A 184 -11.20 22.48 -9.27
CA TYR A 184 -10.01 22.49 -8.40
C TYR A 184 -10.27 23.24 -7.10
N GLN A 185 -10.88 24.41 -7.16
CA GLN A 185 -11.16 25.20 -5.96
C GLN A 185 -12.06 24.44 -5.00
N ARG A 186 -13.14 23.82 -5.50
CA ARG A 186 -14.04 23.00 -4.69
C ARG A 186 -13.34 21.77 -4.12
N SER A 187 -12.53 21.06 -4.92
CA SER A 187 -11.74 19.92 -4.44
C SER A 187 -10.74 20.31 -3.33
N ILE A 188 -10.05 21.44 -3.48
CA ILE A 188 -9.12 21.97 -2.48
C ILE A 188 -9.87 22.35 -1.21
N ALA A 189 -11.01 23.04 -1.31
CA ALA A 189 -11.81 23.47 -0.16
C ALA A 189 -12.26 22.26 0.68
N ILE A 190 -12.89 21.26 0.04
CA ILE A 190 -13.36 20.04 0.68
C ILE A 190 -12.22 19.31 1.39
N ASN A 191 -11.11 19.06 0.68
CA ASN A 191 -9.97 18.35 1.26
C ASN A 191 -9.31 19.14 2.40
N LYS A 192 -9.22 20.47 2.30
CA LYS A 192 -8.68 21.33 3.38
C LYS A 192 -9.54 21.23 4.63
N GLN A 193 -10.86 21.28 4.48
CA GLN A 193 -11.79 21.21 5.61
C GLN A 193 -11.76 19.83 6.27
N SER A 194 -11.76 18.77 5.48
CA SER A 194 -11.90 17.40 5.99
C SER A 194 -10.58 16.77 6.45
N LEU A 195 -9.47 17.04 5.77
CA LEU A 195 -8.18 16.38 5.99
C LEU A 195 -7.12 17.33 6.58
N GLY A 196 -7.41 18.64 6.60
CA GLY A 196 -6.48 19.69 6.98
C GLY A 196 -5.59 20.15 5.83
N PRO A 197 -5.05 21.39 5.92
CA PRO A 197 -4.34 22.04 4.82
C PRO A 197 -2.98 21.42 4.45
N LYS A 198 -2.46 20.53 5.30
CA LYS A 198 -1.17 19.86 5.09
C LYS A 198 -1.32 18.46 4.49
N HIS A 199 -2.54 17.95 4.35
CA HIS A 199 -2.73 16.60 3.85
C HIS A 199 -2.18 16.45 2.43
N PRO A 200 -1.51 15.33 2.08
CA PRO A 200 -0.95 15.11 0.75
C PRO A 200 -1.95 15.34 -0.38
N ASP A 201 -3.22 14.96 -0.20
CA ASP A 201 -4.27 15.18 -1.20
C ASP A 201 -4.54 16.67 -1.46
N VAL A 202 -4.53 17.53 -0.42
CA VAL A 202 -4.65 18.98 -0.59
C VAL A 202 -3.46 19.51 -1.39
N ILE A 203 -2.26 19.12 -0.98
CA ILE A 203 -1.01 19.56 -1.62
C ILE A 203 -0.99 19.15 -3.09
N ASN A 204 -1.36 17.90 -3.40
CA ASN A 204 -1.39 17.38 -4.75
C ASN A 204 -2.34 18.16 -5.65
N VAL A 205 -3.57 18.44 -5.20
CA VAL A 205 -4.54 19.22 -5.98
C VAL A 205 -4.06 20.65 -6.15
N GLN A 206 -3.49 21.27 -5.10
CA GLN A 206 -2.91 22.61 -5.19
C GLN A 206 -1.75 22.69 -6.19
N GLU A 207 -0.84 21.71 -6.20
CA GLU A 207 0.25 21.68 -7.18
C GLU A 207 -0.27 21.56 -8.61
N ARG A 208 -1.27 20.71 -8.85
CA ARG A 208 -1.93 20.62 -10.16
C ARG A 208 -2.57 21.94 -10.56
N TYR A 209 -3.21 22.62 -9.61
CA TYR A 209 -3.79 23.92 -9.85
C TYR A 209 -2.74 25.01 -10.13
N VAL A 210 -1.60 25.04 -9.42
CA VAL A 210 -0.46 25.92 -9.73
C VAL A 210 0.00 25.71 -11.18
N THR A 211 0.22 24.45 -11.61
CA THR A 211 0.66 24.18 -12.98
C THR A 211 -0.37 24.57 -14.03
N PHE A 212 -1.66 24.60 -13.66
CA PHE A 212 -2.73 25.08 -14.51
C PHE A 212 -2.68 26.61 -14.63
N LEU A 213 -2.50 27.34 -13.53
CA LEU A 213 -2.37 28.81 -13.51
C LEU A 213 -1.15 29.30 -14.29
N GLU A 214 0.02 28.66 -14.10
CA GLU A 214 1.26 28.97 -14.85
C GLU A 214 1.02 28.84 -16.37
N LYS A 215 0.28 27.83 -16.82
CA LYS A 215 -0.07 27.66 -18.25
C LYS A 215 -1.02 28.71 -18.80
N GLN A 216 -1.78 29.40 -17.93
CA GLN A 216 -2.63 30.54 -18.30
C GLN A 216 -1.90 31.88 -18.17
N ASN A 217 -0.58 31.88 -17.91
CA ASN A 217 0.21 33.07 -17.60
C ASN A 217 -0.25 33.84 -16.35
N ARG A 218 -1.03 33.22 -15.46
CA ARG A 218 -1.47 33.78 -14.17
C ARG A 218 -0.38 33.56 -13.11
N ASN A 219 0.80 34.13 -13.36
CA ASN A 219 2.02 33.83 -12.61
C ASN A 219 1.99 34.36 -11.17
N THR A 220 1.28 35.45 -10.90
CA THR A 220 1.14 36.02 -9.55
C THR A 220 0.38 35.07 -8.63
N GLU A 221 -0.81 34.66 -9.04
CA GLU A 221 -1.65 33.70 -8.29
C GLU A 221 -0.98 32.33 -8.15
N ALA A 222 -0.30 31.87 -9.20
CA ALA A 222 0.49 30.66 -9.15
C ALA A 222 1.61 30.75 -8.10
N ALA A 223 2.33 31.89 -8.03
CA ALA A 223 3.39 32.10 -7.06
C ALA A 223 2.87 32.13 -5.61
N GLU A 224 1.74 32.78 -5.37
CA GLU A 224 1.08 32.81 -4.07
C GLU A 224 0.68 31.40 -3.62
N LEU A 225 -0.01 30.65 -4.47
CA LEU A 225 -0.44 29.29 -4.16
C LEU A 225 0.76 28.35 -3.96
N LYS A 226 1.82 28.52 -4.75
CA LYS A 226 3.08 27.77 -4.61
C LYS A 226 3.79 28.07 -3.29
N ALA A 227 3.75 29.33 -2.82
CA ALA A 227 4.25 29.70 -1.50
C ALA A 227 3.46 29.03 -0.37
N LEU A 228 2.13 28.95 -0.50
CA LEU A 228 1.27 28.22 0.46
C LEU A 228 1.60 26.72 0.50
N VAL A 229 1.77 26.08 -0.66
CA VAL A 229 2.16 24.66 -0.74
C VAL A 229 3.53 24.44 -0.08
N LYS A 230 4.50 25.31 -0.35
CA LYS A 230 5.83 25.23 0.27
C LYS A 230 5.76 25.40 1.79
N ALA A 231 4.97 26.35 2.27
CA ALA A 231 4.78 26.58 3.70
C ALA A 231 4.11 25.38 4.40
N ALA A 232 3.16 24.70 3.74
CA ALA A 232 2.53 23.49 4.25
C ALA A 232 3.55 22.35 4.46
N ARG A 233 4.55 22.22 3.57
CA ARG A 233 5.64 21.23 3.66
C ARG A 233 6.74 21.58 4.67
N ILE A 234 7.11 22.85 4.82
CA ILE A 234 8.24 23.25 5.69
C ILE A 234 7.94 23.04 7.18
N LYS A 235 6.68 23.17 7.61
CA LYS A 235 6.28 22.91 9.00
C LYS A 235 6.32 21.41 9.40
N GLU A 236 6.86 20.54 8.55
CA GLU A 236 7.17 19.12 8.85
C GLU A 236 8.67 18.86 9.10
N ALA A 237 9.55 19.87 9.18
CA ALA A 237 10.90 19.63 9.66
C ALA A 237 10.82 19.08 11.11
N PRO A 238 11.18 17.81 11.37
CA PRO A 238 10.79 17.17 12.60
C PRO A 238 11.78 17.53 13.72
N GLU A 239 11.26 18.02 14.84
CA GLU A 239 11.97 18.07 16.14
C GLU A 239 12.53 16.69 16.58
N ASN A 240 12.21 15.60 15.87
CA ASN A 240 12.72 14.25 16.10
C ASN A 240 14.18 14.00 15.71
N GLN A 241 14.90 14.98 15.11
CA GLN A 241 16.35 14.87 14.93
C GLN A 241 17.15 15.39 16.15
N ALA A 242 16.62 16.39 16.86
CA ALA A 242 17.30 16.96 18.04
C ALA A 242 17.36 15.98 19.23
N THR A 243 16.42 15.02 19.33
CA THR A 243 16.43 13.99 20.38
C THR A 243 17.31 12.78 20.03
N LYS A 244 17.53 12.48 18.74
CA LYS A 244 18.44 11.42 18.30
C LYS A 244 19.91 11.81 18.45
N GLU A 245 20.26 13.06 18.22
CA GLU A 245 21.64 13.54 18.43
C GLU A 245 22.00 13.73 19.90
N LYS A 246 21.05 14.16 20.75
CA LYS A 246 21.26 14.20 22.20
C LYS A 246 21.40 12.80 22.82
N ARG A 247 20.69 11.79 22.30
CA ARG A 247 20.84 10.37 22.72
C ARG A 247 22.11 9.70 22.21
N SER A 248 22.62 10.08 21.02
CA SER A 248 23.87 9.54 20.48
C SER A 248 25.11 10.15 21.16
N HIS A 249 25.05 11.41 21.56
CA HIS A 249 26.10 12.06 22.36
C HIS A 249 26.13 11.53 23.81
N SER A 250 24.98 11.31 24.44
CA SER A 250 24.89 10.67 25.77
C SER A 250 25.47 9.25 25.79
N ARG A 251 25.20 8.43 24.76
CA ARG A 251 25.75 7.06 24.66
C ARG A 251 27.25 7.01 24.36
N LYS A 252 27.79 7.97 23.59
CA LYS A 252 29.25 8.06 23.36
C LYS A 252 30.01 8.53 24.62
N SER A 253 29.40 9.37 25.45
CA SER A 253 29.96 9.79 26.75
C SER A 253 30.01 8.66 27.78
N ALA A 254 28.98 7.78 27.82
CA ALA A 254 28.95 6.62 28.71
C ALA A 254 29.97 5.53 28.30
N LYS A 255 30.16 5.30 26.99
CA LYS A 255 31.10 4.29 26.50
C LYS A 255 32.58 4.69 26.70
N ARG A 256 32.89 5.99 26.71
CA ARG A 256 34.23 6.51 27.05
C ARG A 256 34.54 6.49 28.56
N ARG A 257 33.53 6.54 29.43
CA ARG A 257 33.71 6.40 30.89
C ARG A 257 33.84 4.93 31.34
N GLY A 258 33.18 3.98 30.67
CA GLY A 258 33.31 2.55 30.98
C GLY A 258 34.63 1.89 30.54
N SER A 259 35.32 2.45 29.55
CA SER A 259 36.57 1.89 29.01
C SER A 259 37.84 2.29 29.78
N LYS A 260 37.78 3.27 30.70
CA LYS A 260 38.91 3.67 31.55
C LYS A 260 38.93 2.97 32.92
N ALA A 261 37.87 2.25 33.30
CA ALA A 261 37.78 1.56 34.59
C ALA A 261 38.24 0.09 34.58
N SER A 262 38.50 -0.51 33.40
CA SER A 262 38.87 -1.93 33.27
C SER A 262 40.36 -2.19 33.04
N ARG A 263 41.24 -1.20 33.25
CA ARG A 263 42.70 -1.34 33.06
C ARG A 263 43.55 -1.05 34.30
N ALA A 264 42.94 -0.89 35.47
CA ALA A 264 43.65 -0.74 36.73
C ALA A 264 42.97 -1.58 37.82
N ARG A 265 43.36 -2.86 37.92
CA ARG A 265 43.31 -3.71 39.12
C ARG A 265 44.00 -5.03 38.79
N GLY A 266 45.33 -4.97 38.76
CA GLY A 266 46.17 -6.15 38.90
C GLY A 266 46.43 -6.43 40.38
N ARG A 267 46.65 -7.71 40.69
CA ARG A 267 47.42 -8.25 41.82
C ARG A 267 47.00 -7.86 43.24
N THR A 268 46.45 -8.84 43.96
CA THR A 268 46.85 -9.15 45.35
C THR A 268 46.56 -10.63 45.61
N THR A 269 47.54 -11.31 46.19
CA THR A 269 47.52 -12.70 46.64
C THR A 269 47.29 -12.74 48.16
N ILE A 270 46.84 -13.91 48.64
CA ILE A 270 47.14 -14.58 49.93
C ILE A 270 45.92 -14.90 50.84
N THR A 271 45.80 -16.22 51.10
CA THR A 271 45.22 -17.00 52.23
C THR A 271 43.72 -17.10 52.49
N GLY A 272 43.23 -18.36 52.49
CA GLY A 272 42.83 -19.00 53.76
C GLY A 272 41.38 -19.51 53.89
N SER A 273 41.27 -20.82 54.16
CA SER A 273 40.15 -21.55 54.79
C SER A 273 38.99 -22.08 53.93
N GLN A 274 39.12 -23.37 53.63
CA GLN A 274 38.18 -24.49 53.86
C GLN A 274 36.68 -24.16 54.07
N ALA A 275 35.83 -24.73 53.22
CA ALA A 275 34.71 -25.58 53.66
C ALA A 275 34.22 -26.46 52.50
N ARG A 276 34.17 -27.76 52.76
CA ARG A 276 33.60 -28.82 51.92
C ARG A 276 32.08 -28.70 51.93
N THR A 277 31.43 -28.97 50.80
CA THR A 277 30.31 -29.93 50.74
C THR A 277 30.06 -30.34 49.30
N SER A 278 30.18 -31.65 49.11
CA SER A 278 29.91 -32.42 47.91
C SER A 278 28.40 -32.66 47.77
N HIS A 279 27.84 -32.50 46.58
CA HIS A 279 26.77 -33.38 46.13
C HIS A 279 26.76 -33.50 44.60
N GLN A 280 27.31 -34.61 44.12
CA GLN A 280 26.89 -35.24 42.86
C GLN A 280 25.43 -35.66 42.98
N ILE A 281 24.68 -35.62 41.86
CA ILE A 281 23.85 -36.74 41.39
C ILE A 281 23.44 -36.53 39.91
N LYS A 282 23.98 -37.45 39.10
CA LYS A 282 23.41 -38.17 37.94
C LYS A 282 23.02 -37.43 36.65
N GLN A 283 23.94 -37.61 35.69
CA GLN A 283 23.72 -38.04 34.31
C GLN A 283 22.42 -38.81 34.04
N LYS A 284 21.75 -38.50 32.93
CA LYS A 284 21.25 -39.50 31.97
C LYS A 284 21.29 -38.93 30.55
N SER A 285 22.30 -39.38 29.82
CA SER A 285 22.38 -39.42 28.36
C SER A 285 21.48 -40.55 27.84
N ASN A 286 20.75 -40.33 26.73
CA ASN A 286 20.77 -41.29 25.62
C ASN A 286 20.32 -40.63 24.29
N PRO A 287 21.06 -40.81 23.19
CA PRO A 287 20.66 -40.50 21.83
C PRO A 287 20.22 -41.77 21.08
N GLU A 288 19.19 -41.70 20.25
CA GLU A 288 18.92 -42.75 19.25
C GLU A 288 19.01 -42.17 17.84
N LYS A 289 20.10 -42.53 17.17
CA LYS A 289 20.20 -42.64 15.72
C LYS A 289 19.71 -44.03 15.36
N LEU A 290 18.81 -44.14 14.38
CA LEU A 290 18.71 -45.32 13.54
C LEU A 290 18.52 -44.87 12.08
N ASN A 291 19.61 -45.06 11.36
CA ASN A 291 19.71 -45.09 9.91
C ASN A 291 19.25 -46.49 9.43
N ILE A 292 18.92 -46.62 8.14
CA ILE A 292 19.19 -47.77 7.23
C ILE A 292 18.06 -48.02 6.19
N ASN A 293 18.48 -47.92 4.93
CA ASN A 293 18.06 -48.54 3.65
C ASN A 293 16.71 -48.18 2.98
N ARG A 294 16.70 -47.66 1.74
CA ARG A 294 17.07 -48.27 0.42
C ARG A 294 16.20 -49.46 0.02
N ARG A 295 15.30 -49.21 -0.94
CA ARG A 295 14.80 -50.03 -2.08
C ARG A 295 13.76 -49.10 -2.76
N GLY A 296 13.86 -48.68 -4.01
CA GLY A 296 14.20 -49.45 -5.20
C GLY A 296 12.96 -50.21 -5.64
N ASP A 297 12.08 -49.58 -6.43
CA ASP A 297 11.26 -50.35 -7.37
C ASP A 297 10.79 -49.53 -8.57
N LYS A 298 10.86 -50.19 -9.73
CA LYS A 298 10.46 -49.77 -11.06
C LYS A 298 9.25 -50.62 -11.46
N GLY A 299 8.39 -50.11 -12.34
CA GLY A 299 7.31 -50.86 -13.02
C GLY A 299 5.94 -50.54 -12.43
N GLN A 300 4.88 -50.27 -13.20
CA GLN A 300 4.60 -50.47 -14.62
C GLN A 300 4.05 -49.19 -15.26
#